data_AF-A0A7Y2LBV8-F1
#
_entry.id   AF-A0A7Y2LBV8-F1
#
_cell.length_a   1.000
_cell.length_b   1.000
_cell.length_c   1.000
_cell.angle_alpha   90.00
_cell.angle_beta   90.00
_cell.angle_gamma   90.00
#
_symmetry.space_group_name_H-M   'P 1'
#
loop_
_entity.id
_entity.type
_entity.pdbx_description
1 polymer ?
#
loop_
_entity_poly.entity_id
_entity_poly.type
_entity_poly.pdbx_seq_one_letter_code
_entity_poly.pdbx_strand_id
1 'polypeptide(L)'
;MFFFGIFGIQDREKHLRDFDATICPSCGRLSRAELIEVFTYFHFFFIPIFQWNRRYFVKFRCRPAIFSVDKEYAEELKREADLDAARLHKVFGHGNYCPE
;
A
#
# COMPACT_ATOMS: atom_id res chain seq x y z
N MET A 1 -33.24 16.46 21.26
CA MET A 1 -31.78 16.43 20.96
C MET A 1 -31.54 15.22 20.08
N PHE A 2 -31.34 15.43 18.78
CA PHE A 2 -31.14 14.34 17.82
C PHE A 2 -29.64 14.01 17.73
N PHE A 3 -29.25 12.81 18.14
CA PHE A 3 -27.96 12.23 17.76
C PHE A 3 -28.06 11.72 16.32
N PHE A 4 -27.93 12.62 15.35
CA PHE A 4 -27.77 12.23 13.95
C PHE A 4 -26.37 11.61 13.77
N GLY A 5 -26.35 10.28 13.61
CA GLY A 5 -25.34 9.49 12.89
C GLY A 5 -23.86 9.84 13.04
N ILE A 6 -23.24 9.50 14.16
CA ILE A 6 -21.75 9.55 14.30
C ILE A 6 -21.11 8.25 13.77
N PHE A 7 -21.69 7.68 12.70
CA PHE A 7 -21.14 6.52 12.02
C PHE A 7 -20.56 6.90 10.66
N GLY A 8 -19.44 6.30 10.29
CA GLY A 8 -18.77 6.58 9.02
C GLY A 8 -17.87 5.45 8.56
N ILE A 9 -17.72 5.34 7.25
CA ILE A 9 -16.78 4.43 6.58
C ILE A 9 -15.63 5.29 6.07
N GLN A 10 -14.40 4.93 6.41
CA GLN A 10 -13.20 5.63 5.94
C GLN A 10 -12.13 4.62 5.54
N ASP A 11 -11.27 5.01 4.60
CA ASP A 11 -10.06 4.26 4.28
C ASP A 11 -8.89 4.76 5.12
N ARG A 12 -8.12 3.83 5.69
CA ARG A 12 -6.90 4.10 6.43
C ARG A 12 -5.71 3.50 5.70
N GLU A 13 -4.68 4.32 5.54
CA GLU A 13 -3.37 3.89 5.07
C GLU A 13 -2.48 3.52 6.28
N LYS A 14 -1.84 2.35 6.23
CA LYS A 14 -0.91 1.86 7.24
C LYS A 14 0.39 1.42 6.59
N HIS A 15 1.49 2.06 6.95
CA HIS A 15 2.82 1.60 6.57
C HIS A 15 3.14 0.28 7.28
N LEU A 16 3.55 -0.74 6.53
CA LEU A 16 3.91 -2.05 7.07
C LEU A 16 5.42 -2.20 7.20
N ARG A 17 6.15 -1.97 6.11
CA ARG A 17 7.57 -2.25 6.02
C ARG A 17 8.20 -1.48 4.86
N ASP A 18 9.43 -1.07 5.05
CA ASP A 18 10.29 -0.50 4.04
C ASP A 18 11.31 -1.53 3.55
N PHE A 19 11.60 -1.48 2.25
CA PHE A 19 12.57 -2.31 1.57
C PHE A 19 13.63 -1.40 0.98
N ASP A 20 14.84 -1.50 1.51
CA ASP A 20 16.01 -0.83 0.95
C ASP A 20 16.59 -1.67 -0.19
N ALA A 21 17.21 -1.00 -1.17
CA ALA A 21 17.90 -1.64 -2.30
C ALA A 21 17.01 -2.55 -3.19
N THR A 22 15.76 -2.18 -3.43
CA THR A 22 14.89 -2.86 -4.40
C THR A 22 15.08 -2.29 -5.81
N ILE A 23 15.18 -3.16 -6.82
CA ILE A 23 15.19 -2.75 -8.23
C ILE A 23 13.77 -2.37 -8.67
N CYS A 24 13.58 -1.12 -9.10
CA CYS A 24 12.29 -0.69 -9.63
C CYS A 24 12.01 -1.37 -10.99
N PRO A 25 10.86 -2.07 -11.17
CA PRO A 25 10.58 -2.80 -12.42
C PRO A 25 10.38 -1.88 -13.63
N SER A 26 10.14 -0.58 -13.43
CA SER A 26 9.97 0.36 -14.54
C SER A 26 11.24 1.09 -14.97
N CYS A 27 12.23 1.29 -14.10
CA CYS A 27 13.46 2.02 -14.44
C CYS A 27 14.75 1.23 -14.23
N GLY A 28 14.69 0.05 -13.59
CA GLY A 28 15.85 -0.79 -13.35
C GLY A 28 16.85 -0.23 -12.33
N ARG A 29 16.57 0.93 -11.72
CA ARG A 29 17.44 1.53 -10.70
C ARG A 29 17.11 0.97 -9.31
N LEU A 30 18.15 0.85 -8.50
CA LEU A 30 18.04 0.56 -7.06
C LEU A 30 17.35 1.74 -6.36
N SER A 31 16.24 1.48 -5.71
CA SER A 31 15.49 2.47 -4.95
C SER A 31 14.90 1.84 -3.69
N ARG A 32 14.36 2.68 -2.82
CA ARG A 32 13.63 2.23 -1.64
C ARG A 32 12.17 2.04 -2.00
N ALA A 33 11.59 0.92 -1.57
CA ALA A 33 10.17 0.63 -1.71
C ALA A 33 9.50 0.62 -0.34
N GLU A 34 8.27 1.11 -0.28
CA GLU A 34 7.46 1.21 0.93
C GLU A 34 6.20 0.37 0.73
N LEU A 35 6.02 -0.66 1.56
CA LEU A 35 4.84 -1.52 1.57
C LEU A 35 3.80 -0.95 2.52
N ILE A 36 2.61 -0.78 1.97
CA ILE A 36 1.52 -0.06 2.59
C ILE A 36 0.25 -0.91 2.49
N GLU A 37 -0.46 -1.01 3.60
CA GLU A 37 -1.77 -1.63 3.70
C GLU A 37 -2.83 -0.54 3.76
N VAL A 38 -3.77 -0.55 2.81
CA VAL A 38 -4.95 0.29 2.85
C VAL A 38 -6.13 -0.59 3.25
N PHE A 39 -6.82 -0.22 4.31
CA PHE A 39 -8.00 -0.94 4.76
C PHE A 39 -9.14 0.02 5.05
N THR A 40 -10.34 -0.42 4.70
CA THR A 40 -11.55 0.31 4.99
C THR A 40 -11.99 -0.03 6.42
N TYR A 41 -12.29 0.98 7.22
CA TYR A 41 -12.78 0.80 8.57
C TYR A 41 -14.08 1.57 8.82
N PHE A 42 -14.96 0.95 9.59
CA PHE A 42 -16.17 1.60 10.08
C PHE A 42 -15.94 2.08 11.50
N HIS A 43 -16.17 3.36 11.71
CA HIS A 43 -16.15 3.96 13.03
C HIS A 43 -17.56 4.26 13.50
N PHE A 44 -17.84 3.92 14.75
CA PHE A 44 -19.04 4.34 15.46
C PHE A 44 -18.61 5.17 16.66
N PHE A 45 -19.03 6.43 16.73
CA PHE A 45 -18.69 7.30 17.85
C PHE A 45 -17.17 7.47 18.03
N PHE A 46 -16.44 7.61 16.91
CA PHE A 46 -14.97 7.67 16.83
C PHE A 46 -14.20 6.38 17.16
N ILE A 47 -14.88 5.30 17.57
CA ILE A 47 -14.25 4.02 17.84
C ILE A 47 -14.31 3.15 16.57
N PRO A 48 -13.17 2.72 15.98
CA PRO A 48 -13.16 1.82 14.84
C PRO A 48 -13.59 0.42 15.27
N ILE A 49 -14.74 -0.08 14.79
CA ILE A 49 -15.32 -1.37 15.23
C ILE A 49 -15.16 -2.48 14.18
N PHE A 50 -15.13 -2.16 12.89
CA PHE A 50 -14.99 -3.14 11.83
C PHE A 50 -13.92 -2.69 10.83
N GLN A 51 -13.13 -3.63 10.31
CA GLN A 51 -12.08 -3.39 9.32
C GLN A 51 -12.19 -4.45 8.21
N TRP A 52 -12.28 -4.04 6.95
CA TRP A 52 -12.41 -4.93 5.79
C TRP A 52 -11.73 -4.34 4.54
N ASN A 53 -11.84 -5.04 3.40
CA ASN A 53 -11.30 -4.59 2.11
C ASN A 53 -9.81 -4.20 2.18
N ARG A 54 -9.00 -5.06 2.82
CA ARG A 54 -7.54 -4.87 2.92
C ARG A 54 -6.92 -5.00 1.53
N ARG A 55 -6.21 -3.96 1.10
CA ARG A 55 -5.47 -3.87 -0.15
C ARG A 55 -4.03 -3.55 0.16
N TYR A 56 -3.12 -4.18 -0.56
CA TYR A 56 -1.69 -3.99 -0.36
C TYR A 56 -1.11 -3.27 -1.55
N PHE A 57 -0.31 -2.25 -1.26
CA PHE A 57 0.33 -1.41 -2.26
C PHE A 57 1.80 -1.23 -1.93
N VAL A 58 2.61 -1.14 -2.98
CA VAL A 58 4.01 -0.80 -2.91
C VAL A 58 4.22 0.52 -3.62
N LYS A 59 4.83 1.48 -2.92
CA LYS A 59 5.24 2.78 -3.46
C LYS A 59 6.76 2.79 -3.53
N PHE A 60 7.33 3.21 -4.66
CA PHE A 60 8.78 3.38 -4.79
C PHE A 60 9.15 4.85 -4.57
N ARG A 61 10.26 5.13 -3.89
CA ARG A 61 10.72 6.52 -3.71
C ARG A 61 11.12 7.20 -5.02
N CYS A 62 11.59 6.42 -5.99
CA CYS A 62 12.04 6.97 -7.28
C CYS A 62 10.91 7.60 -8.11
N ARG A 63 9.63 7.35 -7.81
CA ARG A 63 8.50 7.90 -8.58
C ARG A 63 7.16 7.81 -7.85
N PRO A 64 6.18 8.69 -8.14
CA PRO A 64 4.81 8.52 -7.69
C PRO A 64 4.09 7.46 -8.54
N ALA A 65 4.49 6.20 -8.36
CA ALA A 65 3.84 5.02 -8.95
C ALA A 65 3.38 4.09 -7.83
N ILE A 66 2.21 3.49 -8.04
CA ILE A 66 1.56 2.60 -7.09
C ILE A 66 1.41 1.23 -7.74
N PHE A 67 1.99 0.23 -7.09
CA PHE A 67 1.91 -1.17 -7.49
C PHE A 67 1.00 -1.91 -6.52
N SER A 68 0.00 -2.63 -7.01
CA SER A 68 -0.79 -3.53 -6.18
C SER A 68 -0.04 -4.83 -5.96
N VAL A 69 -0.26 -5.37 -4.77
CA VAL A 69 0.27 -6.64 -4.32
C VAL A 69 -0.88 -7.53 -3.89
N ASP A 70 -0.86 -8.79 -4.32
CA ASP A 70 -1.80 -9.79 -3.84
C ASP A 70 -1.65 -10.03 -2.35
N LYS A 71 -2.76 -10.35 -1.69
CA LYS A 71 -2.79 -10.57 -0.24
C LYS A 71 -1.79 -11.65 0.19
N GLU A 72 -1.69 -12.73 -0.57
CA GLU A 72 -0.75 -13.83 -0.28
C GLU A 72 0.69 -13.34 -0.28
N TYR A 73 1.08 -12.61 -1.34
CA TYR A 73 2.42 -12.07 -1.47
C TYR A 73 2.73 -10.98 -0.43
N ALA A 74 1.75 -10.16 -0.06
CA ALA A 74 1.90 -9.18 1.02
C ALA A 74 2.16 -9.85 2.38
N GLU A 75 1.55 -11.00 2.66
CA GLU A 75 1.82 -11.77 3.87
C GLU A 75 3.22 -12.41 3.83
N GLU A 76 3.69 -12.86 2.66
CA GLU A 76 5.08 -13.30 2.47
C GLU A 76 6.07 -12.17 2.80
N LEU A 77 5.83 -10.97 2.26
CA LEU A 77 6.66 -9.76 2.48
C LEU A 77 6.68 -9.31 3.96
N LYS A 78 5.59 -9.56 4.70
CA LYS A 78 5.53 -9.31 6.15
C LYS A 78 6.40 -10.29 6.95
N ARG A 79 6.60 -11.52 6.46
CA ARG A 79 7.39 -12.58 7.11
C ARG A 79 8.89 -12.54 6.79
N GLU A 80 9.40 -11.38 6.41
CA GLU A 80 10.79 -11.15 6.01
C GLU A 80 11.19 -11.60 4.59
N ALA A 81 10.24 -11.87 3.69
CA ALA A 81 10.59 -12.09 2.27
C ALA A 81 11.17 -10.82 1.61
N ASP A 82 11.99 -11.03 0.57
CA ASP A 82 12.51 -9.95 -0.28
C ASP A 82 11.45 -9.48 -1.29
N LEU A 83 11.58 -8.25 -1.77
CA LEU A 83 10.61 -7.66 -2.68
C LEU A 83 10.93 -8.02 -4.14
N ASP A 84 10.38 -9.14 -4.60
CA ASP A 84 10.31 -9.51 -6.01
C ASP A 84 9.47 -8.52 -6.82
N ALA A 85 10.16 -7.72 -7.63
CA ALA A 85 9.55 -6.76 -8.54
C ALA A 85 8.72 -7.42 -9.67
N ALA A 86 8.96 -8.69 -9.98
CA ALA A 86 8.27 -9.44 -11.03
C ALA A 86 6.81 -9.76 -10.68
N ARG A 87 6.46 -9.84 -9.39
CA ARG A 87 5.11 -10.14 -8.88
C ARG A 87 4.28 -8.88 -8.62
N LEU A 88 4.79 -7.70 -8.99
CA LEU A 88 4.11 -6.42 -8.79
C LEU A 88 3.23 -6.07 -9.98
N HIS A 89 1.97 -5.72 -9.70
CA HIS A 89 1.03 -5.25 -10.72
C HIS A 89 0.93 -3.72 -10.68
N LYS A 90 1.29 -3.04 -11.77
CA LYS A 90 1.20 -1.56 -11.83
C LYS A 90 -0.27 -1.15 -11.92
N VAL A 91 -0.79 -0.50 -10.87
CA VAL A 91 -2.18 0.01 -10.83
C VAL A 91 -2.23 1.44 -11.32
N PHE A 92 -1.27 2.26 -10.89
CA PHE A 92 -1.29 3.69 -11.15
C PHE A 92 0.12 4.24 -11.30
N GLY A 93 0.30 5.18 -12.21
CA GLY A 93 1.56 5.89 -12.40
C GLY A 93 1.69 6.41 -13.81
N HIS A 94 2.01 7.70 -13.94
CA HIS A 94 2.22 8.35 -15.23
C HIS A 94 3.57 7.93 -15.81
N GLY A 95 3.55 7.30 -17.00
CA GLY A 95 4.74 6.98 -17.80
C GLY A 95 5.72 5.97 -17.17
N ASN A 96 6.89 5.85 -17.81
CA ASN A 96 8.04 5.06 -17.35
C ASN A 96 9.22 5.94 -16.90
N TYR A 97 9.01 7.24 -16.74
CA TYR A 97 10.06 8.21 -16.51
C TYR A 97 10.52 8.26 -15.05
N CYS A 98 11.77 7.91 -14.77
CA CYS A 98 12.39 8.16 -13.47
C CYS A 98 13.07 9.52 -13.51
N PRO A 99 12.73 10.49 -12.63
CA PRO A 99 13.58 11.67 -12.49
C PRO A 99 14.98 11.21 -12.09
N GLU A 100 15.97 11.79 -12.75
CA GLU A 100 17.38 11.48 -12.56
C GLU A 100 17.95 12.11 -11.30
#